data_AF-A0A433BAN9-F1
#
_entry.id   AF-A0A433BAN9-F1
#
_cell.length_a   1.000
_cell.length_b   1.000
_cell.length_c   1.000
_cell.angle_alpha   90.00
_cell.angle_beta   90.00
_cell.angle_gamma   90.00
#
_symmetry.space_group_name_H-M   'P 1'
#
loop_
_entity.id
_entity.type
_entity.pdbx_description
1 polymer ?
#
loop_
_entity_poly.entity_id
_entity_poly.type
_entity_poly.pdbx_seq_one_letter_code
_entity_poly.pdbx_strand_id
1 'polypeptide(L)'
;MPQAPQNFETMQWHTILSDYGDRDDGGAEDTDATLLNKLVEKVLIPRIVAMIDTLDVGSGAQMTNALDTVEQVLYYVEKQDAGFKDLIKAFMEYLEKLVI
;
A
#
# COMPACT_ATOMS: atom_id res chain seq x y z
N MET A 1 -12.84 17.65 -5.33
CA MET A 1 -11.62 17.94 -4.55
C MET A 1 -10.59 16.88 -4.94
N PRO A 2 -9.34 17.22 -5.27
CA PRO A 2 -8.31 16.19 -5.45
C PRO A 2 -8.18 15.45 -4.12
N GLN A 3 -8.29 14.12 -4.15
CA GLN A 3 -8.05 13.33 -2.95
C GLN A 3 -6.59 13.52 -2.57
N ALA A 4 -6.31 13.90 -1.32
CA ALA A 4 -4.95 13.98 -0.83
C ALA A 4 -4.25 12.62 -1.05
N PRO A 5 -2.92 12.60 -1.26
CA PRO A 5 -2.16 11.36 -1.27
C PRO A 5 -2.56 10.52 -0.07
N GLN A 6 -2.96 9.28 -0.32
CA GLN A 6 -3.33 8.36 0.76
C GLN A 6 -2.07 7.98 1.51
N ASN A 7 -1.69 8.76 2.52
CA ASN A 7 -0.59 8.43 3.42
C ASN A 7 -1.10 7.46 4.51
N PHE A 8 -0.57 6.24 4.53
CA PHE A 8 -0.85 5.18 5.49
C PHE A 8 -0.65 5.68 6.91
N GLU A 9 0.38 6.48 7.19
CA GLU A 9 0.65 7.05 8.52
C GLU A 9 -0.50 7.91 9.05
N THR A 10 -1.30 8.49 8.15
CA THR A 10 -2.46 9.32 8.50
C THR A 10 -3.76 8.52 8.66
N MET A 11 -3.74 7.23 8.34
CA MET A 11 -4.92 6.37 8.40
C MET A 11 -5.10 5.77 9.79
N GLN A 12 -6.34 5.75 10.27
CA GLN A 12 -6.67 5.22 11.60
C GLN A 12 -6.19 3.77 11.82
N TRP A 13 -6.26 2.92 10.79
CA TRP A 13 -5.80 1.54 10.91
C TRP A 13 -4.30 1.46 11.19
N HIS A 14 -3.51 2.37 10.61
CA HIS A 14 -2.07 2.40 10.79
C HIS A 14 -1.73 2.87 12.20
N THR A 15 -2.30 3.99 12.64
CA THR A 15 -2.11 4.51 14.01
C THR A 15 -2.45 3.45 15.06
N ILE A 16 -3.62 2.79 14.92
CA ILE A 16 -4.07 1.77 15.90
C ILE A 16 -3.10 0.59 15.98
N LEU A 17 -2.52 0.16 14.86
CA LEU A 17 -1.63 -1.00 14.82
C LEU A 17 -0.19 -0.65 15.18
N SER A 18 0.26 0.56 14.88
CA SER A 18 1.54 1.09 15.39
C SER A 18 1.51 1.25 16.91
N ASP A 19 0.38 1.67 17.48
CA ASP A 19 0.22 1.90 18.94
C ASP A 19 -0.05 0.59 19.74
N TYR A 20 -0.20 -0.55 19.07
CA TYR A 20 -0.63 -1.80 19.71
C TYR A 20 0.42 -2.39 20.67
N GLY A 21 1.73 -2.14 20.43
CA GLY A 21 2.85 -2.67 21.22
C GLY A 21 3.39 -1.76 22.33
N ASP A 22 2.96 -0.51 22.42
CA ASP A 22 3.38 0.43 23.48
C ASP A 22 2.80 0.10 24.86
N ARG A 23 1.98 -0.96 24.96
CA ARG A 23 1.34 -1.43 26.19
C ARG A 23 2.19 -2.47 26.93
N ASP A 24 3.30 -2.00 27.49
CA ASP A 24 3.89 -2.42 28.78
C ASP A 24 4.35 -3.88 29.00
N ASP A 25 4.94 -4.56 28.00
CA ASP A 25 5.63 -5.85 28.23
C ASP A 25 6.86 -6.14 27.32
N GLY A 26 7.67 -5.12 27.01
CA GLY A 26 9.13 -5.28 26.80
C GLY A 26 9.63 -6.27 25.72
N GLY A 27 8.80 -6.70 24.76
CA GLY A 27 9.18 -7.67 23.72
C GLY A 27 8.47 -7.53 22.36
N ALA A 28 7.78 -6.41 22.10
CA ALA A 28 6.78 -6.30 21.02
C ALA A 28 7.28 -5.74 19.67
N GLU A 29 8.38 -4.97 19.62
CA GLU A 29 8.75 -4.21 18.40
C GLU A 29 8.89 -5.07 17.11
N ASP A 30 9.52 -6.25 17.20
CA ASP A 30 9.68 -7.17 16.05
C ASP A 30 8.35 -7.85 15.64
N THR A 31 7.44 -8.04 16.58
CA THR A 31 6.12 -8.64 16.32
C THR A 31 5.21 -7.64 15.61
N ASP A 32 5.34 -6.35 15.94
CA ASP A 32 4.52 -5.26 15.39
C ASP A 32 4.88 -4.94 13.94
N ALA A 33 6.17 -4.80 13.63
CA ALA A 33 6.65 -4.66 12.25
C ALA A 33 6.19 -5.86 11.40
N THR A 34 6.23 -7.06 11.96
CA THR A 34 5.74 -8.27 11.28
C THR A 34 4.22 -8.24 11.03
N LEU A 35 3.42 -7.68 11.95
CA LEU A 35 1.96 -7.58 11.81
C LEU A 35 1.56 -6.54 10.77
N LEU A 36 2.17 -5.35 10.80
CA LEU A 36 1.96 -4.30 9.81
C LEU A 36 2.36 -4.80 8.41
N ASN A 37 3.52 -5.43 8.28
CA ASN A 37 3.98 -6.01 7.01
C ASN A 37 2.98 -7.04 6.47
N LYS A 38 2.50 -7.94 7.32
CA LYS A 38 1.47 -8.93 6.93
C LYS A 38 0.15 -8.29 6.55
N LEU A 39 -0.27 -7.21 7.22
CA LEU A 39 -1.51 -6.51 6.86
C LEU A 39 -1.38 -5.86 5.48
N VAL A 40 -0.27 -5.16 5.24
CA VAL A 40 -0.02 -4.56 3.93
C VAL A 40 0.01 -5.63 2.85
N GLU A 41 0.78 -6.69 3.06
CA GLU A 41 0.94 -7.80 2.11
C GLU A 41 -0.39 -8.53 1.84
N LYS A 42 -1.14 -8.91 2.88
CA LYS A 42 -2.31 -9.80 2.74
C LYS A 42 -3.63 -9.08 2.56
N VAL A 43 -3.72 -7.80 2.90
CA VAL A 43 -5.00 -7.05 2.88
C VAL A 43 -4.93 -5.82 1.99
N LEU A 44 -3.91 -4.95 2.14
CA LEU A 44 -3.88 -3.71 1.37
C LEU A 44 -3.49 -3.94 -0.08
N ILE A 45 -2.44 -4.73 -0.35
CA ILE A 45 -2.03 -5.03 -1.73
C ILE A 45 -3.20 -5.58 -2.56
N PRO A 46 -3.95 -6.61 -2.13
CA PRO A 46 -5.09 -7.10 -2.89
C PRO A 46 -6.19 -6.04 -3.12
N ARG A 47 -6.42 -5.15 -2.15
CA ARG A 47 -7.39 -4.06 -2.30
C ARG A 47 -6.92 -3.02 -3.31
N ILE A 48 -5.65 -2.64 -3.28
CA ILE A 48 -5.05 -1.72 -4.24
C ILE A 48 -5.17 -2.30 -5.64
N VAL A 49 -4.79 -3.58 -5.83
CA VAL A 49 -4.93 -4.29 -7.10
C VAL A 49 -6.36 -4.25 -7.64
N ALA A 50 -7.35 -4.48 -6.77
CA ALA A 50 -8.76 -4.43 -7.15
C ALA A 50 -9.28 -3.02 -7.52
N MET A 51 -8.53 -1.96 -7.22
CA MET A 51 -8.89 -0.58 -7.53
C MET A 51 -8.13 0.00 -8.72
N ILE A 52 -7.09 -0.68 -9.23
CA ILE A 52 -6.24 -0.18 -10.31
C ILE A 52 -7.06 0.15 -11.57
N ASP A 53 -8.09 -0.63 -11.87
CA ASP A 53 -8.94 -0.42 -13.05
C ASP A 53 -9.78 0.87 -12.99
N THR A 54 -9.93 1.47 -11.81
CA THR A 54 -10.63 2.73 -11.59
C THR A 54 -9.74 3.98 -11.73
N LEU A 55 -8.43 3.80 -11.93
CA LEU A 55 -7.45 4.88 -11.96
C LEU A 55 -7.56 5.71 -13.26
N ASP A 56 -7.82 7.01 -13.15
CA ASP A 56 -7.75 7.92 -14.30
C ASP A 56 -6.29 8.29 -14.61
N VAL A 57 -5.70 7.60 -15.58
CA VAL A 57 -4.31 7.84 -16.02
C VAL A 57 -4.11 9.21 -16.68
N GLY A 58 -5.18 9.86 -17.15
CA GLY A 58 -5.13 11.22 -17.68
C GLY A 58 -5.00 12.27 -16.57
N SER A 59 -5.30 11.89 -15.33
CA SER A 59 -5.21 12.75 -14.16
C SER A 59 -3.86 12.62 -13.48
N GLY A 60 -3.01 13.64 -13.65
CA GLY A 60 -1.70 13.69 -12.98
C GLY A 60 -1.81 13.55 -11.45
N ALA A 61 -2.85 14.10 -10.84
CA ALA A 61 -3.08 13.96 -9.40
C ALA A 61 -3.37 12.51 -8.98
N GLN A 62 -4.16 11.77 -9.75
CA GLN A 62 -4.43 10.37 -9.44
C GLN A 62 -3.19 9.49 -9.66
N MET A 63 -2.44 9.75 -10.74
CA MET A 63 -1.18 9.05 -11.01
C MET A 63 -0.13 9.30 -9.93
N THR A 64 0.02 10.53 -9.44
CA THR A 64 0.90 10.83 -8.29
C THR A 64 0.45 10.06 -7.05
N ASN A 65 -0.84 10.08 -6.72
CA ASN A 65 -1.35 9.33 -5.56
C ASN A 65 -1.12 7.81 -5.69
N ALA A 66 -1.25 7.27 -6.90
CA ALA A 66 -0.98 5.86 -7.17
C ALA A 66 0.51 5.52 -6.95
N LEU A 67 1.42 6.36 -7.42
CA LEU A 67 2.86 6.22 -7.18
C LEU A 67 3.18 6.31 -5.68
N ASP A 68 2.65 7.31 -4.98
CA ASP A 68 2.84 7.48 -3.54
C ASP A 68 2.33 6.26 -2.76
N THR A 69 1.24 5.63 -3.22
CA THR A 69 0.71 4.41 -2.61
C THR A 69 1.65 3.22 -2.81
N VAL A 70 2.24 3.07 -4.00
CA VAL A 70 3.24 2.01 -4.28
C VAL A 70 4.51 2.23 -3.45
N GLU A 71 4.96 3.47 -3.30
CA GLU A 71 6.11 3.82 -2.45
C GLU A 71 5.86 3.48 -0.98
N GLN A 72 4.65 3.74 -0.48
CA GLN A 72 4.30 3.36 0.88
C GLN A 72 4.24 1.85 1.08
N VAL A 73 3.73 1.09 0.10
CA VAL A 73 3.78 -0.38 0.16
C VAL A 73 5.23 -0.87 0.32
N LEU A 74 6.20 -0.26 -0.36
CA LEU A 74 7.63 -0.59 -0.24
C LEU A 74 8.23 -0.34 1.14
N TYR A 75 7.57 0.44 1.99
CA TYR A 75 8.00 0.60 3.39
C TYR A 75 7.75 -0.68 4.21
N TYR A 76 6.78 -1.51 3.81
CA TYR A 76 6.34 -2.69 4.57
C TYR A 76 6.65 -4.03 3.89
N VAL A 77 6.86 -4.05 2.57
CA VAL A 77 7.18 -5.29 1.85
C VAL A 77 8.39 -5.11 0.95
N GLU A 78 9.18 -6.18 0.83
CA GLU A 78 10.34 -6.20 -0.05
C GLU A 78 9.93 -6.29 -1.53
N LYS A 79 10.76 -5.75 -2.43
CA LYS A 79 10.51 -5.80 -3.90
C LYS A 79 10.42 -7.23 -4.44
N GLN A 80 11.02 -8.18 -3.72
CA GLN A 80 11.09 -9.59 -4.06
C GLN A 80 9.83 -10.35 -3.65
N ASP A 81 9.01 -9.74 -2.77
CA ASP A 81 7.75 -10.30 -2.31
C ASP A 81 6.79 -10.59 -3.47
N ALA A 82 6.04 -11.68 -3.35
CA ALA A 82 5.11 -12.11 -4.40
C ALA A 82 3.96 -11.11 -4.55
N GLY A 83 3.42 -10.61 -3.42
CA GLY A 83 2.34 -9.62 -3.43
C GLY A 83 2.79 -8.30 -4.07
N PHE A 84 4.00 -7.83 -3.77
CA PHE A 84 4.52 -6.64 -4.42
C PHE A 84 4.70 -6.81 -5.93
N LYS A 85 5.20 -7.96 -6.39
CA LYS A 85 5.33 -8.26 -7.82
C LYS A 85 3.97 -8.31 -8.52
N ASP A 86 2.97 -8.89 -7.87
CA ASP A 86 1.60 -8.94 -8.38
C ASP A 86 0.98 -7.53 -8.50
N LEU A 87 1.25 -6.65 -7.53
CA LEU A 87 0.87 -5.24 -7.59
C LEU A 87 1.44 -4.53 -8.82
N ILE A 88 2.76 -4.62 -9.02
CA ILE A 88 3.45 -3.98 -10.15
C ILE A 88 2.96 -4.57 -11.48
N LYS A 89 2.76 -5.89 -11.54
CA LYS A 89 2.20 -6.56 -12.71
C LYS A 89 0.80 -6.04 -13.05
N ALA A 90 -0.09 -5.91 -12.06
CA ALA A 90 -1.43 -5.39 -12.28
C ALA A 90 -1.42 -3.94 -12.81
N PHE A 91 -0.51 -3.09 -12.30
CA PHE A 91 -0.30 -1.74 -12.83
C PHE A 91 0.17 -1.76 -14.29
N MET A 92 1.17 -2.58 -14.62
CA MET A 92 1.67 -2.70 -15.99
C MET A 92 0.58 -3.18 -16.95
N GLU A 93 -0.15 -4.24 -16.59
CA GLU A 93 -1.26 -4.78 -17.39
C GLU A 93 -2.38 -3.75 -17.60
N TYR A 94 -2.66 -2.91 -16.60
CA TYR A 94 -3.63 -1.84 -16.74
C TYR A 94 -3.15 -0.74 -17.70
N LEU A 95 -1.91 -0.28 -17.56
CA LEU A 95 -1.35 0.75 -18.46
C LEU A 95 -1.25 0.25 -19.90
N GLU A 96 -0.87 -1.00 -20.12
CA GLU A 96 -0.80 -1.61 -21.45
C GLU A 96 -2.17 -1.61 -22.15
N LYS A 97 -3.26 -1.88 -21.42
CA LYS A 97 -4.63 -1.82 -21.97
C LYS A 97 -5.06 -0.44 -22.47
N LEU A 98 -4.36 0.62 -22.06
CA LEU A 98 -4.69 1.99 -22.44
C LEU A 98 -3.89 2.47 -23.66
N VAL A 99 -2.85 1.73 -24.05
CA VAL A 99 -1.96 2.05 -25.18
C VAL A 99 -2.32 1.27 -26.45
N ILE A 100 -3.04 0.15 -26.31
CA ILE A 100 -3.51 -0.73 -27.40
C ILE A 100 -4.99 -0.45 -27.68
#